data_AF-A0A660RDD8-F1
#
_entry.id   AF-A0A660RDD8-F1
#
_cell.length_a   1.000
_cell.length_b   1.000
_cell.length_c   1.000
_cell.angle_alpha   90.00
_cell.angle_beta   90.00
_cell.angle_gamma   90.00
#
_symmetry.space_group_name_H-M   'P 1'
#
loop_
_entity.id
_entity.type
_entity.pdbx_description
1 polymer ?
#
loop_
_entity_poly.entity_id
_entity_poly.type
_entity_poly.pdbx_seq_one_letter_code
_entity_poly.pdbx_strand_id
1 'polypeptide(L)'
;MSKQNILRDGIEEFFQILRKDKKDWGSFYLDTYVGIWKEFFENYFREMKLSEDEVTRCICSYDRPFLESLRTILKPSSKRFVKGNVAKMISSNFMNKVPDFVVFLFCGLAKRGIVEVKINGKRTIGVDVCWYWKEGRFGRIGKDILKSILFS
;
A
#
# COMPACT_ATOMS: atom_id res chain seq x y z
N MET A 1 11.70 -2.08 26.03
CA MET A 1 11.16 -1.26 24.93
C MET A 1 10.11 -2.07 24.21
N SER A 2 8.87 -1.58 24.10
CA SER A 2 7.79 -2.31 23.44
C SER A 2 7.96 -2.25 21.92
N LYS A 3 7.96 -3.41 21.26
CA LYS A 3 7.99 -3.49 19.79
C LYS A 3 6.67 -2.96 19.24
N GLN A 4 6.67 -1.77 18.66
CA GLN A 4 5.48 -1.17 18.06
C GLN A 4 5.42 -1.50 16.57
N ASN A 5 4.84 -2.65 16.25
CA ASN A 5 4.51 -2.99 14.87
C ASN A 5 3.21 -2.27 14.52
N ILE A 6 3.32 -1.28 13.64
CA ILE A 6 2.22 -0.36 13.34
C ILE A 6 1.69 -0.67 11.95
N LEU A 7 0.38 -0.82 11.85
CA LEU A 7 -0.31 -0.82 10.57
C LEU A 7 -0.83 0.59 10.26
N ARG A 8 -0.51 1.09 9.07
CA ARG A 8 -1.06 2.31 8.48
C ARG A 8 -1.89 1.94 7.25
N ASP A 9 -3.00 2.63 7.05
CA ASP A 9 -4.00 2.33 6.01
C ASP A 9 -4.30 3.65 5.28
N GLY A 10 -3.74 3.79 4.08
CA GLY A 10 -3.94 4.95 3.20
C GLY A 10 -4.93 4.67 2.06
N ILE A 11 -5.77 3.64 2.18
CA ILE A 11 -6.64 3.19 1.07
C ILE A 11 -7.83 4.13 0.87
N GLU A 12 -8.42 4.65 1.94
CA GLU A 12 -9.65 5.44 1.82
C GLU A 12 -9.39 6.83 1.24
N GLU A 13 -8.23 7.40 1.55
CA GLU A 13 -7.75 8.66 1.00
C GLU A 13 -7.57 8.54 -0.52
N PHE A 14 -7.01 7.44 -1.00
CA PHE A 14 -6.89 7.19 -2.44
C PHE A 14 -8.24 7.17 -3.14
N PHE A 15 -9.25 6.48 -2.59
CA PHE A 15 -10.54 6.32 -3.25
C PHE A 15 -11.37 7.62 -3.38
N GLN A 16 -10.90 8.73 -2.81
CA GLN A 16 -11.44 10.05 -3.14
C GLN A 16 -11.19 10.44 -4.61
N ILE A 17 -10.23 9.79 -5.29
CA ILE A 17 -10.00 9.93 -6.74
C ILE A 17 -11.25 9.63 -7.56
N LEU A 18 -12.12 8.73 -7.09
CA LEU A 18 -13.38 8.39 -7.74
C LEU A 18 -14.40 9.54 -7.69
N ARG A 19 -14.20 10.55 -6.85
CA ARG A 19 -15.04 11.77 -6.83
C ARG A 19 -14.56 12.83 -7.82
N LYS A 20 -13.42 12.61 -8.47
CA LYS A 20 -12.81 13.52 -9.44
C LYS A 20 -13.13 13.08 -10.86
N ASP A 21 -13.12 14.03 -11.79
CA ASP A 21 -13.13 13.72 -13.22
C ASP A 21 -11.84 12.99 -13.59
N LYS A 22 -11.89 12.10 -14.58
CA LYS A 22 -10.74 11.26 -14.96
C LYS A 22 -9.51 12.09 -15.37
N LYS A 23 -9.74 13.25 -15.99
CA LYS A 23 -8.68 14.20 -16.37
C LYS A 23 -7.89 14.76 -15.18
N ASP A 24 -8.50 14.78 -13.99
CA ASP A 24 -7.93 15.35 -12.76
C ASP A 24 -7.32 14.27 -11.84
N TRP A 25 -7.26 13.01 -12.29
CA TRP A 25 -6.78 11.90 -11.47
C TRP A 25 -5.28 12.00 -11.16
N GLY A 26 -4.47 12.44 -12.14
CA GLY A 26 -3.03 12.63 -11.95
C GLY A 26 -2.73 13.67 -10.89
N SER A 27 -3.31 14.87 -11.01
CA SER A 27 -3.15 15.96 -10.05
C SER A 27 -3.69 15.59 -8.68
N PHE A 28 -4.88 14.97 -8.59
CA PHE A 28 -5.37 14.46 -7.32
C PHE A 28 -4.39 13.49 -6.65
N TYR A 29 -3.81 12.57 -7.42
CA TYR A 29 -2.89 11.58 -6.88
C TYR A 29 -1.61 12.22 -6.34
N LEU A 30 -0.96 13.08 -7.12
CA LEU A 30 0.30 13.74 -6.76
C LEU A 30 0.12 14.80 -5.67
N ASP A 31 -0.90 15.63 -5.77
CA ASP A 31 -1.03 16.80 -4.89
C ASP A 31 -1.75 16.44 -3.59
N THR A 32 -2.78 15.60 -3.67
CA THR A 32 -3.61 15.26 -2.51
C THR A 32 -3.17 13.95 -1.86
N TYR A 33 -3.19 12.85 -2.61
CA TYR A 33 -2.98 11.54 -2.00
C TYR A 33 -1.53 11.32 -1.56
N VAL A 34 -0.59 11.61 -2.46
CA VAL A 34 0.85 11.62 -2.16
C VAL A 34 1.15 12.69 -1.10
N GLY A 35 0.52 13.86 -1.18
CA GLY A 35 0.68 14.93 -0.19
C GLY A 35 0.36 14.49 1.25
N ILE A 36 -0.69 13.71 1.47
CA ILE A 36 -1.06 13.17 2.80
C ILE A 36 0.02 12.23 3.35
N TRP A 37 0.62 11.41 2.49
CA TRP A 37 1.59 10.37 2.85
C TRP A 37 2.98 10.66 2.27
N LYS A 38 3.36 11.95 2.26
CA LYS A 38 4.52 12.46 1.53
C LYS A 38 5.80 11.68 1.78
N GLU A 39 6.13 11.45 3.06
CA GLU A 39 7.36 10.77 3.44
C GLU A 39 7.43 9.33 2.89
N PHE A 40 6.30 8.61 2.85
CA PHE A 40 6.27 7.27 2.24
C PHE A 40 6.46 7.36 0.73
N PHE A 41 5.71 8.23 0.05
CA PHE A 41 5.71 8.29 -1.41
C PHE A 41 7.02 8.81 -1.99
N GLU A 42 7.70 9.75 -1.32
CA GLU A 42 9.04 10.20 -1.72
C GLU A 42 10.05 9.04 -1.74
N ASN A 43 10.03 8.20 -0.69
CA ASN A 43 10.88 7.02 -0.65
C ASN A 43 10.43 5.95 -1.65
N TYR A 44 9.12 5.73 -1.81
CA TYR A 44 8.57 4.78 -2.77
C TYR A 44 8.96 5.13 -4.21
N PHE A 45 8.81 6.40 -4.61
CA PHE A 45 9.16 6.85 -5.95
C PHE A 45 10.65 6.74 -6.21
N ARG A 46 11.49 7.06 -5.23
CA ARG A 46 12.95 6.86 -5.31
C ARG A 46 13.30 5.39 -5.51
N GLU A 47 12.74 4.51 -4.70
CA GLU A 47 13.08 3.09 -4.72
C GLU A 47 12.58 2.38 -5.98
N MET A 48 11.46 2.83 -6.51
CA MET A 48 10.90 2.34 -7.76
C MET A 48 11.44 3.08 -8.99
N LYS A 49 12.31 4.08 -8.81
CA LYS A 49 12.88 4.95 -9.85
C LYS A 49 11.81 5.56 -10.77
N LEU A 50 10.77 6.12 -10.16
CA LEU A 50 9.60 6.66 -10.87
C LEU A 50 9.71 8.18 -11.06
N SER A 51 9.47 8.63 -12.28
CA SER A 51 9.22 10.03 -12.60
C SER A 51 7.75 10.42 -12.38
N GLU A 52 7.48 11.71 -12.19
CA GLU A 52 6.10 12.23 -12.06
C GLU A 52 5.25 11.93 -13.31
N ASP A 53 5.85 11.99 -14.51
CA ASP A 53 5.19 11.63 -15.77
C ASP A 53 4.79 10.15 -15.80
N GLU A 54 5.64 9.25 -15.31
CA GLU A 54 5.29 7.83 -15.19
C GLU A 54 4.19 7.60 -14.17
N VAL A 55 4.25 8.26 -13.02
CA VAL A 55 3.21 8.20 -11.98
C VAL A 55 1.88 8.63 -12.57
N THR A 56 1.84 9.79 -13.21
CA THR A 56 0.64 10.35 -13.84
C THR A 56 0.08 9.42 -14.91
N ARG A 57 0.93 8.91 -15.83
CA ARG A 57 0.50 7.95 -16.86
C ARG A 57 -0.09 6.68 -16.25
N CYS A 58 0.55 6.12 -15.23
CA CYS A 58 0.05 4.92 -14.55
C CYS A 58 -1.32 5.18 -13.90
N ILE A 59 -1.48 6.29 -13.19
CA ILE A 59 -2.75 6.64 -12.54
C ILE A 59 -3.86 6.87 -13.56
N CYS A 60 -3.58 7.61 -14.63
CA CYS A 60 -4.55 7.86 -15.70
C CYS A 60 -4.89 6.61 -16.52
N SER A 61 -4.04 5.57 -16.48
CA SER A 61 -4.30 4.30 -17.14
C SER A 61 -5.34 3.43 -16.44
N TYR A 62 -5.62 3.68 -15.16
CA TYR A 62 -6.70 2.98 -14.48
C TYR A 62 -8.05 3.30 -15.09
N ASP A 63 -8.94 2.33 -15.04
CA ASP A 63 -10.35 2.48 -15.36
C ASP A 63 -11.18 2.62 -14.07
N ARG A 64 -12.23 3.44 -14.16
CA ARG A 64 -13.15 3.68 -13.04
C ARG A 64 -13.82 2.39 -12.55
N PRO A 65 -14.32 1.48 -13.42
CA PRO A 65 -14.89 0.21 -12.99
C PRO A 65 -13.94 -0.67 -12.17
N PHE A 66 -12.65 -0.75 -12.56
CA PHE A 66 -11.62 -1.46 -11.80
C PHE A 66 -11.47 -0.90 -10.39
N LEU A 67 -11.35 0.42 -10.25
CA LEU A 67 -11.20 1.08 -8.95
C LEU A 67 -12.47 0.98 -8.09
N GLU A 68 -13.66 1.06 -8.69
CA GLU A 68 -14.94 0.88 -7.97
C GLU A 68 -15.11 -0.55 -7.46
N SER A 69 -14.75 -1.54 -8.27
CA SER A 69 -14.76 -2.96 -7.91
C SER A 69 -13.80 -3.24 -6.76
N LEU A 70 -12.57 -2.71 -6.86
CA LEU A 70 -11.56 -2.77 -5.79
C LEU A 70 -12.08 -2.14 -4.49
N ARG A 71 -12.65 -0.93 -4.57
CA ARG A 71 -13.22 -0.23 -3.41
C ARG A 71 -14.32 -1.04 -2.74
N THR A 72 -15.18 -1.67 -3.53
CA THR A 72 -16.31 -2.49 -3.05
C THR A 72 -15.80 -3.66 -2.23
N ILE A 73 -14.80 -4.37 -2.74
CA ILE A 73 -14.18 -5.49 -2.02
C ILE A 73 -13.53 -5.01 -0.72
N LEU A 74 -12.96 -3.81 -0.69
CA LEU A 74 -12.24 -3.29 0.47
C LEU A 74 -13.15 -2.72 1.59
N LYS A 75 -14.46 -2.51 1.37
CA LYS A 75 -15.26 -1.59 2.20
C LYS A 75 -15.69 -2.05 3.60
N PRO A 76 -15.88 -3.34 3.95
CA PRO A 76 -15.92 -3.66 5.40
C PRO A 76 -15.31 -5.01 5.85
N SER A 77 -15.38 -6.06 5.04
CA SER A 77 -14.87 -7.40 5.41
C SER A 77 -13.38 -7.56 5.09
N SER A 78 -12.89 -6.93 4.03
CA SER A 78 -11.52 -7.15 3.55
C SER A 78 -10.48 -6.29 4.26
N LYS A 79 -10.81 -5.09 4.74
CA LYS A 79 -9.96 -4.37 5.71
C LYS A 79 -9.79 -5.22 6.98
N ARG A 80 -10.84 -5.86 7.48
CA ARG A 80 -10.76 -6.79 8.62
C ARG A 80 -9.95 -8.05 8.27
N PHE A 81 -10.03 -8.55 7.04
CA PHE A 81 -9.25 -9.69 6.56
C PHE A 81 -7.77 -9.38 6.45
N VAL A 82 -7.38 -8.25 5.83
CA VAL A 82 -5.97 -7.85 5.71
C VAL A 82 -5.43 -7.47 7.09
N LYS A 83 -6.15 -6.64 7.87
CA LYS A 83 -5.77 -6.30 9.25
C LYS A 83 -5.69 -7.53 10.14
N GLY A 84 -6.66 -8.44 10.05
CA GLY A 84 -6.74 -9.65 10.86
C GLY A 84 -5.68 -10.68 10.49
N ASN A 85 -5.41 -10.90 9.20
CA ASN A 85 -4.33 -11.78 8.77
C ASN A 85 -2.97 -11.19 9.14
N VAL A 86 -2.74 -9.91 8.88
CA VAL A 86 -1.49 -9.24 9.26
C VAL A 86 -1.32 -9.24 10.78
N ALA A 87 -2.35 -8.90 11.57
CA ALA A 87 -2.28 -8.92 13.03
C ALA A 87 -2.10 -10.32 13.62
N LYS A 88 -2.81 -11.34 13.10
CA LYS A 88 -2.66 -12.74 13.53
C LYS A 88 -1.28 -13.31 13.19
N MET A 89 -0.71 -12.88 12.06
CA MET A 89 0.65 -13.25 11.65
C MET A 89 1.69 -12.55 12.53
N ILE A 90 1.48 -11.27 12.85
CA ILE A 90 2.27 -10.50 13.80
C ILE A 90 2.15 -11.07 15.23
N SER A 91 1.01 -11.60 15.67
CA SER A 91 0.87 -12.12 17.04
C SER A 91 1.53 -13.49 17.26
N SER A 92 2.09 -14.12 16.22
CA SER A 92 2.77 -15.42 16.35
C SER A 92 4.19 -15.26 16.92
N ASN A 93 4.65 -16.23 17.72
CA ASN A 93 5.89 -16.23 18.53
C ASN A 93 7.22 -15.90 17.80
N PHE A 94 7.20 -15.63 16.49
CA PHE A 94 8.36 -15.22 15.70
C PHE A 94 8.79 -13.76 15.92
N MET A 95 7.92 -12.88 16.44
CA MET A 95 8.20 -11.44 16.51
C MET A 95 9.33 -11.04 17.46
N ASN A 96 9.69 -11.87 18.45
CA ASN A 96 10.76 -11.52 19.38
C ASN A 96 12.12 -11.38 18.69
N LYS A 97 12.31 -12.01 17.51
CA LYS A 97 13.54 -11.94 16.72
C LYS A 97 13.50 -10.92 15.58
N VAL A 98 12.34 -10.32 15.29
CA VAL A 98 12.17 -9.39 14.17
C VAL A 98 12.40 -7.93 14.63
N PRO A 99 13.18 -7.11 13.90
CA PRO A 99 13.29 -5.67 14.13
C PRO A 99 11.94 -4.95 13.98
N ASP A 100 11.78 -3.77 14.57
CA ASP A 100 10.55 -2.99 14.43
C ASP A 100 10.28 -2.61 12.95
N PHE A 101 9.04 -2.79 12.51
CA PHE A 101 8.61 -2.40 11.17
C PHE A 101 7.21 -1.77 11.17
N VAL A 102 6.92 -1.05 10.09
CA VAL A 102 5.59 -0.52 9.77
C VAL A 102 5.07 -1.24 8.54
N VAL A 103 3.80 -1.62 8.55
CA VAL A 103 3.10 -2.05 7.33
C VAL A 103 2.23 -0.89 6.88
N PHE A 104 2.37 -0.46 5.62
CA PHE A 104 1.53 0.58 5.03
C PHE A 104 0.73 -0.01 3.86
N LEU A 105 -0.59 -0.07 4.02
CA LEU A 105 -1.50 -0.45 2.93
C LEU A 105 -1.82 0.79 2.12
N PHE A 106 -1.56 0.75 0.81
CA PHE A 106 -1.76 1.89 -0.07
C PHE A 106 -2.22 1.44 -1.45
N CYS A 107 -2.75 2.38 -2.23
CA CYS A 107 -3.09 2.17 -3.64
C CYS A 107 -1.99 2.80 -4.49
N GLY A 108 -1.17 1.96 -5.09
CA GLY A 108 -0.02 2.38 -5.87
C GLY A 108 -0.29 2.35 -7.38
N LEU A 109 0.80 2.20 -8.12
CA LEU A 109 0.79 2.16 -9.58
C LEU A 109 0.56 0.76 -10.14
N ALA A 110 0.25 -0.22 -9.29
CA ALA A 110 0.15 -1.63 -9.65
C ALA A 110 1.40 -2.16 -10.37
N LYS A 111 2.58 -1.66 -10.01
CA LYS A 111 3.88 -2.11 -10.55
C LYS A 111 4.49 -3.24 -9.74
N ARG A 112 4.27 -3.26 -8.42
CA ARG A 112 4.82 -4.27 -7.50
C ARG A 112 3.94 -4.40 -6.26
N GLY A 113 3.68 -5.62 -5.81
CA GLY A 113 2.81 -5.88 -4.65
C GLY A 113 3.42 -5.42 -3.32
N ILE A 114 4.68 -5.75 -3.07
CA ILE A 114 5.42 -5.34 -1.86
C ILE A 114 6.59 -4.46 -2.26
N VAL A 115 6.72 -3.34 -1.58
CA VAL A 115 7.89 -2.46 -1.65
C VAL A 115 8.39 -2.20 -0.25
N GLU A 116 9.70 -2.16 -0.08
CA GLU A 116 10.30 -1.84 1.21
C GLU A 116 11.00 -0.51 1.10
N VAL A 117 10.71 0.37 2.06
CA VAL A 117 11.31 1.69 2.15
C VAL A 117 11.74 1.98 3.59
N LYS A 118 12.71 2.87 3.77
CA LYS A 118 13.11 3.35 5.11
C LYS A 118 12.52 4.72 5.35
N ILE A 119 11.82 4.88 6.48
CA ILE A 119 11.14 6.11 6.90
C ILE A 119 11.60 6.39 8.33
N ASN A 120 12.27 7.52 8.56
CA ASN A 120 12.89 7.86 9.85
C ASN A 120 13.71 6.72 10.47
N GLY A 121 14.51 6.02 9.66
CA GLY A 121 15.32 4.87 10.09
C GLY A 121 14.53 3.59 10.39
N LYS A 122 13.19 3.61 10.30
CA LYS A 122 12.33 2.44 10.46
C LYS A 122 12.01 1.81 9.12
N ARG A 123 12.02 0.49 9.11
CA ARG A 123 11.62 -0.30 7.95
C ARG A 123 10.11 -0.19 7.74
N THR A 124 9.68 0.20 6.55
CA THR A 124 8.27 0.28 6.17
C THR A 124 8.01 -0.61 4.96
N ILE A 125 7.08 -1.55 5.13
CA ILE A 125 6.63 -2.49 4.12
C ILE A 125 5.36 -1.91 3.50
N GLY A 126 5.49 -1.31 2.32
CA GLY A 126 4.38 -0.84 1.51
C GLY A 126 3.71 -2.01 0.78
N VAL A 127 2.39 -2.07 0.86
CA VAL A 127 1.54 -3.08 0.22
C VAL A 127 0.63 -2.38 -0.78
N ASP A 128 0.91 -2.55 -2.07
CA ASP A 128 0.10 -2.00 -3.16
C ASP A 128 -1.11 -2.88 -3.44
N VAL A 129 -2.27 -2.49 -2.94
CA VAL A 129 -3.50 -3.28 -3.10
C VAL A 129 -4.01 -3.28 -4.54
N CYS A 130 -3.64 -2.31 -5.36
CA CYS A 130 -3.99 -2.29 -6.78
C CYS A 130 -3.24 -3.38 -7.54
N TRP A 131 -1.97 -3.62 -7.20
CA TRP A 131 -1.21 -4.73 -7.77
C TRP A 131 -1.84 -6.09 -7.41
N TYR A 132 -2.14 -6.29 -6.13
CA TYR A 132 -2.75 -7.55 -5.67
C TYR A 132 -4.14 -7.79 -6.28
N TRP A 133 -4.90 -6.73 -6.53
CA TRP A 133 -6.16 -6.81 -7.27
C TRP A 133 -5.94 -7.25 -8.70
N LYS A 134 -5.10 -6.50 -9.42
CA LYS A 134 -4.81 -6.71 -10.84
C LYS A 134 -4.29 -8.13 -11.10
N GLU A 135 -3.48 -8.66 -10.20
CA GLU A 135 -2.89 -9.99 -10.32
C GLU A 135 -3.79 -11.12 -9.77
N GLY A 136 -4.96 -10.82 -9.20
CA GLY A 136 -5.83 -11.83 -8.57
C GLY A 136 -5.20 -12.49 -7.33
N ARG A 137 -4.32 -11.78 -6.61
CA ARG A 137 -3.46 -12.33 -5.54
C ARG A 137 -3.81 -11.83 -4.14
N PHE A 138 -4.98 -11.23 -3.93
CA PHE A 138 -5.38 -10.69 -2.62
C PHE A 138 -5.19 -11.64 -1.43
N GLY A 139 -5.48 -12.93 -1.60
CA GLY A 139 -5.29 -13.95 -0.56
C GLY A 139 -3.83 -14.16 -0.14
N ARG A 140 -2.86 -13.67 -0.91
CA ARG A 140 -1.42 -13.84 -0.68
C ARG A 140 -0.77 -12.71 0.10
N ILE A 141 -1.45 -11.57 0.28
CA ILE A 141 -0.89 -10.36 0.92
C ILE A 141 -0.17 -10.69 2.23
N GLY A 142 -0.83 -11.42 3.14
CA GLY A 142 -0.22 -11.77 4.43
C GLY A 142 1.07 -12.59 4.29
N LYS A 143 1.08 -13.60 3.40
CA LYS A 143 2.25 -14.46 3.17
C LYS A 143 3.42 -13.67 2.59
N ASP A 144 3.15 -12.77 1.65
CA ASP A 144 4.19 -11.97 1.01
C ASP A 144 4.76 -10.92 1.97
N ILE A 145 3.93 -10.35 2.87
CA ILE A 145 4.40 -9.50 3.98
C ILE A 145 5.32 -10.28 4.92
N LEU A 146 4.94 -11.50 5.35
CA LEU A 146 5.83 -12.32 6.19
C LEU A 146 7.13 -12.68 5.49
N LYS A 147 7.06 -13.01 4.20
CA LYS A 147 8.27 -13.32 3.42
C LYS A 147 9.20 -12.10 3.37
N SER A 148 8.64 -10.92 3.13
CA SER A 148 9.38 -9.65 3.20
C SER A 148 10.03 -9.52 4.58
N ILE A 149 9.26 -9.63 5.67
CA ILE A 149 9.78 -9.49 7.04
C ILE A 149 10.95 -10.43 7.35
N LEU A 150 10.84 -11.71 6.97
CA LEU A 150 11.75 -12.78 7.40
C LEU A 150 13.01 -12.94 6.53
N PHE A 151 12.98 -12.50 5.27
CA PHE A 151 14.03 -12.82 4.28
C PHE A 151 14.66 -11.58 3.63
N SER A 152 14.43 -10.40 4.19
CA SER A 152 15.04 -9.11 3.81
C SER A 152 16.36 -8.84 4.53
#